data_AF-A0A644X8X4-F1
#
_entry.id   AF-A0A644X8X4-F1
#
_cell.length_a   1.000
_cell.length_b   1.000
_cell.length_c   1.000
_cell.angle_alpha   90.00
_cell.angle_beta   90.00
_cell.angle_gamma   90.00
#
_symmetry.space_group_name_H-M   'P 1'
#
loop_
_entity.id
_entity.type
_entity.pdbx_description
1 polymer ?
#
loop_
_entity_poly.entity_id
_entity_poly.type
_entity_poly.pdbx_seq_one_letter_code
_entity_poly.pdbx_strand_id
1 'polypeptide(L)'
;MKPAGEPTLESKIEAYFAACDATAERTELKNGSVEIRQTPYTLAGLSEHLGIPSGEILAAARREDGGAEGELFAQAARRIGRYLVERALTQELQYSVAAKLLDELGIGEKLPPDEREKRIVIVLEDPNGWSE
;
A
#
# COMPACT_ATOMS: atom_id res chain seq x y z
N MET A 1 -15.70 23.36 -31.32
CA MET A 1 -15.24 22.26 -30.45
C MET A 1 -13.96 22.75 -29.80
N LYS A 2 -13.99 23.17 -28.52
CA LYS A 2 -12.75 23.54 -27.81
C LYS A 2 -11.92 22.26 -27.67
N PRO A 3 -10.58 22.30 -27.81
CA PRO A 3 -9.76 21.16 -27.44
C PRO A 3 -10.07 20.82 -25.98
N ALA A 4 -10.29 19.53 -25.68
CA ALA A 4 -10.37 19.07 -24.30
C ALA A 4 -9.11 19.59 -23.59
N GLY A 5 -9.28 20.33 -22.49
CA GLY A 5 -8.16 20.84 -21.72
C GLY A 5 -7.25 19.69 -21.29
N GLU A 6 -5.98 19.99 -21.01
CA GLU A 6 -5.05 18.98 -20.53
C GLU A 6 -5.64 18.24 -19.31
N PRO A 7 -5.55 16.90 -19.26
CA PRO A 7 -6.08 16.14 -18.15
C PRO A 7 -5.41 16.57 -16.85
N THR A 8 -6.22 16.80 -15.81
CA THR A 8 -5.75 17.14 -14.46
C THR A 8 -4.94 15.98 -13.87
N LEU A 9 -4.11 16.27 -12.88
CA LEU A 9 -3.37 15.21 -12.18
C LEU A 9 -4.29 14.16 -11.58
N GLU A 10 -5.38 14.60 -10.94
CA GLU A 10 -6.41 13.72 -10.38
C GLU A 10 -6.98 12.77 -11.44
N SER A 11 -7.32 13.28 -12.63
CA SER A 11 -7.87 12.42 -13.68
C SER A 11 -6.84 11.44 -14.24
N LYS A 12 -5.56 11.81 -14.29
CA LYS A 12 -4.48 10.89 -14.65
C LYS A 12 -4.27 9.79 -13.61
N ILE A 13 -4.31 10.14 -12.32
CA ILE A 13 -4.20 9.16 -11.22
C ILE A 13 -5.38 8.19 -11.26
N GLU A 14 -6.61 8.68 -11.43
CA GLU A 14 -7.78 7.81 -11.54
C GLU A 14 -7.76 6.97 -12.82
N ALA A 15 -7.26 7.50 -13.93
CA ALA A 15 -7.07 6.73 -15.15
C ALA A 15 -6.11 5.55 -14.97
N TYR A 16 -5.04 5.71 -14.18
CA TYR A 16 -4.14 4.60 -13.83
C TYR A 16 -4.88 3.48 -13.10
N PHE A 17 -5.62 3.81 -12.04
CA PHE A 17 -6.34 2.80 -11.26
C PHE A 17 -7.44 2.14 -12.10
N ALA A 18 -8.19 2.92 -12.88
CA ALA A 18 -9.20 2.40 -13.79
C ALA A 18 -8.61 1.46 -14.85
N ALA A 19 -7.42 1.77 -15.38
CA ALA A 19 -6.73 0.89 -16.32
C ALA A 19 -6.31 -0.43 -15.66
N CYS A 20 -5.87 -0.40 -14.40
CA CYS A 20 -5.59 -1.62 -13.64
C CYS A 20 -6.87 -2.45 -13.40
N ASP A 21 -7.97 -1.79 -13.00
CA ASP A 21 -9.26 -2.44 -12.75
C ASP A 21 -9.87 -3.06 -14.01
N ALA A 22 -9.67 -2.43 -15.17
CA ALA A 22 -10.14 -2.94 -16.45
C ALA A 22 -9.48 -4.28 -16.85
N THR A 23 -8.36 -4.65 -16.21
CA THR A 23 -7.70 -5.94 -16.44
C THR A 23 -8.20 -7.05 -15.51
N ALA A 24 -9.22 -6.77 -14.69
CA ALA A 24 -9.77 -7.76 -13.76
C ALA A 24 -10.49 -8.90 -14.53
N GLU A 25 -9.92 -10.10 -14.45
CA GLU A 25 -10.50 -11.34 -14.93
C GLU A 25 -11.06 -12.14 -13.76
N ARG A 26 -12.33 -12.52 -13.85
CA ARG A 26 -13.02 -13.35 -12.86
C ARG A 26 -13.07 -14.80 -13.33
N THR A 27 -12.46 -15.70 -12.58
CA THR A 27 -12.48 -17.14 -12.85
C THR A 27 -13.23 -17.87 -11.75
N GLU A 28 -14.25 -18.66 -12.10
CA GLU A 28 -14.92 -19.55 -11.16
C GLU A 28 -14.17 -20.87 -11.04
N LEU A 29 -13.81 -21.23 -9.81
CA LEU A 29 -13.08 -22.44 -9.50
C LEU A 29 -14.06 -23.61 -9.25
N LYS A 30 -13.58 -24.84 -9.46
CA LYS A 30 -14.40 -26.07 -9.34
C LYS A 30 -15.01 -26.28 -7.95
N ASN A 31 -14.47 -25.62 -6.92
CA ASN A 31 -14.97 -25.64 -5.55
C ASN A 31 -16.04 -24.55 -5.28
N GLY A 32 -16.46 -23.81 -6.30
CA GLY A 32 -17.42 -22.70 -6.19
C GLY A 32 -16.81 -21.38 -5.70
N SER A 33 -15.50 -21.33 -5.45
CA SER A 33 -14.82 -20.06 -5.14
C SER A 33 -14.55 -19.25 -6.41
N VAL A 34 -14.34 -17.94 -6.24
CA VAL A 34 -14.07 -17.01 -7.32
C VAL A 34 -12.66 -16.46 -7.14
N GLU A 35 -11.83 -16.59 -8.18
CA GLU A 35 -10.52 -15.97 -8.27
C GLU A 35 -10.63 -14.71 -9.15
N ILE A 36 -10.11 -13.59 -8.67
CA ILE A 36 -10.05 -12.33 -9.44
C ILE A 36 -8.59 -11.99 -9.67
N ARG A 37 -8.14 -12.09 -10.92
CA ARG A 37 -6.80 -11.69 -11.35
C ARG A 37 -6.86 -10.32 -11.97
N GLN A 38 -6.11 -9.36 -11.45
CA GLN A 38 -6.01 -8.01 -12.01
C GLN A 38 -4.56 -7.55 -12.00
N THR A 39 -4.21 -6.60 -12.85
CA THR A 39 -2.92 -5.90 -12.80
C THR A 39 -2.78 -5.19 -11.45
N PRO A 40 -1.74 -5.50 -10.66
CA PRO A 40 -1.63 -4.96 -9.31
C PRO A 40 -1.41 -3.46 -9.31
N TYR A 41 -2.01 -2.78 -8.33
CA TYR A 41 -1.68 -1.39 -8.05
C TYR A 41 -0.27 -1.34 -7.47
N THR A 42 0.63 -0.59 -8.09
CA THR A 42 2.00 -0.42 -7.62
C THR A 42 2.45 1.02 -7.78
N LEU A 43 3.34 1.47 -6.90
CA LEU A 43 3.94 2.80 -7.03
C LEU A 43 4.78 2.92 -8.31
N ALA A 44 5.42 1.82 -8.74
CA ALA A 44 6.15 1.76 -10.00
C ALA A 44 5.21 1.95 -11.20
N GLY A 45 4.07 1.25 -11.24
CA GLY A 45 3.08 1.41 -12.29
C GLY A 45 2.45 2.80 -12.34
N LEU A 46 2.17 3.40 -11.18
CA LEU A 46 1.69 4.78 -11.11
C LEU A 46 2.76 5.77 -11.62
N SER A 47 4.02 5.56 -11.22
CA SER A 47 5.16 6.37 -11.66
C SER A 47 5.33 6.33 -13.19
N GLU A 48 5.28 5.13 -13.77
CA GLU A 48 5.35 4.94 -15.22
C GLU A 48 4.17 5.61 -15.94
N HIS A 49 2.94 5.42 -15.43
CA HIS A 49 1.73 6.02 -16.02
C HIS A 49 1.76 7.55 -16.02
N LEU A 50 2.27 8.16 -14.95
CA LEU A 50 2.35 9.62 -14.82
C LEU A 50 3.61 10.22 -15.48
N GLY A 51 4.62 9.41 -15.75
CA GLY A 51 5.94 9.90 -16.16
C GLY A 51 6.68 10.67 -15.04
N ILE A 52 6.34 10.41 -13.78
CA ILE A 52 6.92 11.07 -12.59
C ILE A 52 7.64 10.02 -11.76
N PRO A 53 8.92 10.20 -11.37
CA PRO A 53 9.64 9.24 -10.55
C PRO A 53 8.92 8.92 -9.22
N SER A 54 8.91 7.64 -8.83
CA SER A 54 8.30 7.18 -7.56
C SER A 54 8.79 7.97 -6.34
N GLY A 55 10.07 8.35 -6.30
CA GLY A 55 10.65 9.15 -5.22
C GLY A 55 10.06 10.56 -5.14
N GLU A 56 9.75 11.18 -6.27
CA GLU A 56 9.12 12.51 -6.32
C GLU A 56 7.64 12.43 -5.90
N ILE A 57 6.93 11.39 -6.33
CA ILE A 57 5.54 11.11 -5.90
C ILE A 57 5.49 10.98 -4.37
N LEU A 58 6.39 10.18 -3.78
CA LEU A 58 6.43 9.97 -2.33
C LEU A 58 6.89 11.22 -1.58
N ALA A 59 7.87 11.95 -2.10
CA ALA A 59 8.30 13.20 -1.49
C ALA A 59 7.15 14.21 -1.46
N ALA A 60 6.43 14.39 -2.56
CA ALA A 60 5.28 15.27 -2.66
C ALA A 60 4.14 14.82 -1.72
N ALA A 61 3.87 13.51 -1.64
CA ALA A 61 2.85 12.94 -0.75
C ALA A 61 3.12 13.15 0.74
N ARG A 62 4.40 13.31 1.14
CA ARG A 62 4.81 13.45 2.54
C ARG A 62 4.98 14.89 2.99
N ARG A 63 4.97 15.85 2.07
CA ARG A 63 5.09 17.27 2.41
C ARG A 63 3.81 17.77 3.09
N GLU A 64 3.94 18.28 4.31
CA GLU A 64 2.85 18.92 5.04
C GLU A 64 2.32 20.17 4.32
N ASP A 65 3.16 20.84 3.53
CA ASP A 65 2.83 22.02 2.71
C ASP A 65 2.54 21.67 1.24
N GLY A 66 2.39 20.37 0.91
CA GLY A 66 2.33 19.86 -0.46
C GLY A 66 1.11 20.30 -1.29
N GLY A 67 0.15 21.00 -0.69
CA GLY A 67 -1.06 21.47 -1.35
C GLY A 67 -1.93 20.35 -1.92
N ALA A 68 -2.81 20.69 -2.85
CA ALA A 68 -3.75 19.74 -3.45
C ALA A 68 -3.05 18.58 -4.19
N GLU A 69 -1.90 18.84 -4.82
CA GLU A 69 -1.12 17.81 -5.53
C GLU A 69 -0.51 16.78 -4.57
N GLY A 70 0.10 17.24 -3.47
CA GLY A 70 0.63 16.33 -2.45
C GLY A 70 -0.46 15.43 -1.85
N GLU A 71 -1.64 15.98 -1.60
CA GLU A 71 -2.77 15.22 -1.08
C GLU A 71 -3.26 14.15 -2.07
N LEU A 72 -3.29 14.46 -3.39
CA LEU A 72 -3.61 13.47 -4.42
C LEU A 72 -2.60 12.31 -4.45
N PHE A 73 -1.30 12.60 -4.35
CA PHE A 73 -0.28 11.55 -4.27
C PHE A 73 -0.37 10.74 -2.98
N ALA A 74 -0.66 11.37 -1.84
CA ALA A 74 -0.88 10.68 -0.57
C ALA A 74 -2.11 9.75 -0.63
N GLN A 75 -3.19 10.18 -1.28
CA GLN A 75 -4.36 9.34 -1.52
C GLN A 75 -4.06 8.15 -2.43
N ALA A 76 -3.31 8.37 -3.51
CA ALA A 76 -2.87 7.30 -4.40
C ALA A 76 -2.00 6.27 -3.67
N ALA A 77 -1.02 6.72 -2.88
CA ALA A 77 -0.18 5.85 -2.06
C ALA A 77 -1.00 5.04 -1.03
N ARG A 78 -1.98 5.67 -0.37
CA ARG A 78 -2.91 4.98 0.55
C ARG A 78 -3.79 3.95 -0.17
N ARG A 79 -4.23 4.22 -1.40
CA ARG A 79 -5.01 3.26 -2.22
C ARG A 79 -4.17 2.05 -2.59
N ILE A 80 -2.90 2.26 -2.99
CA ILE A 80 -1.95 1.16 -3.22
C ILE A 80 -1.72 0.38 -1.93
N GLY A 81 -1.51 1.05 -0.80
CA GLY A 81 -1.31 0.41 0.50
C GLY A 81 -2.47 -0.51 0.90
N ARG A 82 -3.72 -0.03 0.77
CA ARG A 82 -4.91 -0.86 1.06
C ARG A 82 -4.96 -2.11 0.18
N TYR A 83 -4.70 -1.96 -1.13
CA TYR A 83 -4.66 -3.09 -2.06
C TYR A 83 -3.63 -4.16 -1.63
N LEU A 84 -2.43 -3.74 -1.21
CA LEU A 84 -1.40 -4.68 -0.75
C LEU A 84 -1.81 -5.43 0.52
N VAL A 85 -2.45 -4.74 1.47
CA VAL A 85 -2.99 -5.36 2.70
C VAL A 85 -4.08 -6.37 2.36
N GLU A 86 -5.02 -6.02 1.48
CA GLU A 86 -6.09 -6.91 1.04
C GLU A 86 -5.52 -8.20 0.42
N ARG A 87 -4.56 -8.09 -0.50
CA ARG A 87 -3.93 -9.26 -1.13
C ARG A 87 -3.12 -10.11 -0.13
N ALA A 88 -2.54 -9.48 0.90
CA ALA A 88 -1.89 -10.23 1.97
C ALA A 88 -2.90 -11.02 2.83
N LEU A 89 -4.05 -10.42 3.13
CA LEU A 89 -5.13 -11.06 3.88
C LEU A 89 -5.78 -12.23 3.12
N THR A 90 -5.89 -12.13 1.79
CA THR A 90 -6.39 -13.22 0.94
C THR A 90 -5.32 -14.27 0.60
N GLN A 91 -4.12 -14.15 1.17
CA GLN A 91 -2.96 -15.02 0.91
C GLN A 91 -2.47 -15.02 -0.55
N GLU A 92 -2.87 -14.02 -1.33
CA GLU A 92 -2.40 -13.80 -2.70
C GLU A 92 -1.05 -13.06 -2.74
N LEU A 93 -0.68 -12.43 -1.63
CA LEU A 93 0.63 -11.80 -1.42
C LEU A 93 1.22 -12.29 -0.09
N GLN A 94 2.51 -12.61 -0.09
CA GLN A 94 3.20 -12.97 1.16
C GLN A 94 3.28 -11.77 2.10
N TYR A 95 3.02 -11.98 3.39
CA TYR A 95 3.03 -10.92 4.40
C TYR A 95 4.35 -10.13 4.44
N SER A 96 5.50 -10.81 4.36
CA SER A 96 6.82 -10.16 4.36
C SER A 96 7.02 -9.24 3.16
N VAL A 97 6.48 -9.62 1.99
CA VAL A 97 6.54 -8.79 0.78
C VAL A 97 5.59 -7.60 0.91
N ALA A 98 4.36 -7.82 1.37
CA ALA A 98 3.39 -6.75 1.61
C ALA A 98 3.93 -5.70 2.59
N ALA A 99 4.53 -6.14 3.70
CA ALA A 99 5.12 -5.24 4.68
C ALA A 99 6.28 -4.40 4.12
N LYS A 100 7.17 -5.02 3.32
CA LYS A 100 8.25 -4.28 2.65
C LYS A 100 7.70 -3.21 1.70
N LEU A 101 6.69 -3.56 0.90
CA LEU A 101 6.07 -2.61 -0.03
C LEU A 101 5.32 -1.48 0.71
N LEU A 102 4.72 -1.76 1.86
CA LEU A 102 4.10 -0.74 2.72
C LEU A 102 5.13 0.19 3.35
N ASP A 103 6.28 -0.33 3.78
CA ASP A 103 7.41 0.47 4.27
C ASP A 103 7.97 1.39 3.16
N GLU A 104 8.10 0.88 1.93
CA GLU A 104 8.50 1.68 0.76
C GLU A 104 7.52 2.83 0.50
N LEU A 105 6.20 2.61 0.65
CA LEU A 105 5.18 3.66 0.57
C LEU A 105 5.27 4.66 1.75
N GLY A 106 5.93 4.30 2.84
CA GLY A 106 5.95 5.07 4.10
C GLY A 106 4.65 4.97 4.88
N ILE A 107 3.89 3.89 4.67
CA ILE A 107 2.59 3.61 5.31
C ILE A 107 2.69 2.37 6.22
N GLY A 108 3.73 1.55 6.05
CA GLY A 108 3.98 0.38 6.88
C GLY A 108 4.71 0.71 8.18
N GLU A 109 4.44 -0.09 9.22
CA GLU A 109 5.35 -0.20 10.35
C GLU A 109 6.62 -0.96 9.89
N LYS A 110 7.79 -0.53 10.36
CA LYS A 110 9.05 -1.25 10.09
C LYS A 110 8.95 -2.68 10.61
N LEU A 111 9.32 -3.65 9.77
CA LEU A 111 9.48 -5.05 10.17
C LEU A 111 10.94 -5.51 10.12
N PRO A 112 11.38 -6.34 11.09
CA PRO A 112 10.68 -6.65 12.34
C PRO A 112 10.58 -5.41 13.26
N PRO A 113 9.59 -5.35 14.17
CA PRO A 113 9.57 -4.32 15.21
C PRO A 113 10.93 -4.34 15.91
N ASP A 114 11.49 -3.15 16.19
CA ASP A 114 12.79 -3.03 16.84
C ASP A 114 12.76 -3.88 18.12
N GLU A 115 13.69 -4.83 18.29
CA GLU A 115 13.68 -5.76 19.44
C GLU A 115 13.69 -5.02 20.79
N ARG A 116 14.09 -3.74 20.76
CA ARG A 116 14.07 -2.81 21.91
C ARG A 116 12.67 -2.43 22.38
N GLU A 117 11.65 -2.50 21.52
CA GLU A 117 10.27 -2.11 21.86
C GLU A 117 9.42 -3.26 22.44
N LYS A 118 9.94 -4.49 22.48
CA LYS A 118 9.22 -5.64 23.07
C LYS A 118 10.05 -6.37 24.10
N ARG A 119 10.38 -5.69 25.20
CA ARG A 119 10.68 -6.39 26.46
C ARG A 119 9.37 -6.56 27.24
N ILE A 120 8.65 -7.65 26.97
CA ILE A 120 7.59 -8.10 27.89
C ILE A 120 8.31 -8.63 29.13
N VAL A 121 8.41 -7.80 30.17
CA VAL A 121 8.84 -8.26 31.49
C VAL A 121 7.62 -8.87 32.16
N ILE A 122 7.53 -10.19 32.14
CA ILE A 122 6.57 -10.91 32.98
C ILE A 122 7.14 -10.86 34.40
N VAL A 123 6.65 -9.95 35.23
CA VAL A 123 6.89 -9.99 36.68
C VAL A 123 5.92 -11.00 37.26
N LEU A 124 6.41 -12.22 37.49
CA LEU A 124 5.76 -13.12 38.44
C LEU A 124 6.13 -12.60 39.82
N GLU A 125 5.17 -12.02 40.54
CA GLU A 125 5.34 -11.87 41.99
C GLU A 125 5.54 -13.27 42.56
N ASP A 126 6.66 -13.48 43.25
CA ASP A 126 6.94 -14.69 44.04
C ASP A 126 6.56 -14.39 45.49
N PRO A 127 5.28 -14.57 45.90
CA PRO A 127 4.87 -14.33 47.28
C PRO A 127 5.47 -15.36 48.25
N ASN A 128 6.14 -16.40 47.77
CA ASN A 128 6.60 -17.53 48.58
C ASN A 128 8.14 -17.68 48.64
N GLY A 129 8.91 -16.88 47.90
CA GLY A 129 10.38 -16.79 48.00
C GLY A 129 11.13 -18.08 47.61
N TRP A 130 10.78 -18.71 46.49
CA TRP A 130 11.39 -19.98 46.03
C TRP A 130 12.49 -19.79 44.98
N SER A 131 12.91 -18.55 44.74
CA SER A 131 13.97 -18.22 43.78
C SER A 131 15.27 -17.87 44.53
N GLU A 132 16.24 -18.79 44.57
CA GLU A 132 17.64 -18.51 44.97
C GLU A 132 18.40 -17.73 43.90
#